data_AF-A0A9D8N2K1-F1
#
_entry.id   AF-A0A9D8N2K1-F1
#
_cell.length_a   1.000
_cell.length_b   1.000
_cell.length_c   1.000
_cell.angle_alpha   90.00
_cell.angle_beta   90.00
_cell.angle_gamma   90.00
#
_symmetry.space_group_name_H-M   'P 1'
#
loop_
_entity.id
_entity.type
_entity.pdbx_description
1 polymer ?
#
loop_
_entity_poly.entity_id
_entity_poly.type
_entity_poly.pdbx_seq_one_letter_code
_entity_poly.pdbx_strand_id
1 'polypeptide(L)'
;MPEKAKLKEIHTPVIYILGGKEDIAYENGMDDFHKINHVPACAANYPVGHGGTYRQPHGGEFTVVALAWLDWQLKGDKQAAKMFKGKAPLLSKREGWTIEKNEKMK
;
A
#
# COMPACT_ATOMS: atom_id res chain seq x y z
N MET A 1 -19.43 8.17 7.04
CA MET A 1 -18.01 8.07 6.63
C MET A 1 -17.44 9.48 6.63
N PRO A 2 -16.17 9.70 7.01
CA PRO A 2 -15.53 11.01 6.90
C PRO A 2 -15.59 11.53 5.47
N GLU A 3 -15.68 12.85 5.31
CA GLU A 3 -15.65 13.47 3.98
C GLU A 3 -14.26 13.29 3.34
N LYS A 4 -14.22 13.12 2.00
CA LYS A 4 -12.95 12.97 1.25
C LYS A 4 -12.00 14.16 1.43
N ALA A 5 -12.50 15.34 1.81
CA ALA A 5 -11.67 16.50 2.15
C ALA A 5 -10.69 16.21 3.30
N LYS A 6 -11.01 15.28 4.21
CA LYS A 6 -10.16 14.88 5.33
C LYS A 6 -8.85 14.22 4.93
N LEU A 7 -8.73 13.67 3.72
CA LEU A 7 -7.48 13.09 3.22
C LEU A 7 -6.33 14.13 3.20
N LYS A 8 -6.67 15.41 3.03
CA LYS A 8 -5.70 16.52 3.04
C LYS A 8 -5.08 16.76 4.42
N GLU A 9 -5.71 16.28 5.50
CA GLU A 9 -5.22 16.45 6.87
C GLU A 9 -4.19 15.38 7.26
N ILE A 10 -4.01 14.31 6.45
CA ILE A 10 -3.01 13.27 6.71
C ILE A 10 -1.61 13.88 6.62
N HIS A 11 -0.77 13.64 7.63
CA HIS A 11 0.58 14.21 7.71
C HIS A 11 1.68 13.14 7.81
N THR A 12 1.34 11.87 7.61
CA THR A 12 2.27 10.73 7.68
C THR A 12 2.29 9.95 6.37
N PRO A 13 3.33 9.15 6.09
CA PRO A 13 3.33 8.25 4.95
C PRO A 13 2.17 7.25 5.00
N VAL A 14 1.58 6.94 3.83
CA VAL A 14 0.41 6.07 3.71
C VAL A 14 0.68 4.90 2.78
N ILE A 15 0.14 3.73 3.13
CA ILE A 15 0.03 2.59 2.23
C ILE A 15 -1.43 2.14 2.14
N TYR A 16 -1.90 1.88 0.92
CA TYR A 16 -3.12 1.13 0.65
C TYR A 16 -2.74 -0.28 0.26
N ILE A 17 -3.26 -1.29 0.97
CA ILE A 17 -3.08 -2.71 0.63
C ILE A 17 -4.44 -3.22 0.17
N LEU A 18 -4.58 -3.48 -1.13
CA LEU A 18 -5.86 -3.70 -1.80
C LEU A 18 -5.94 -5.09 -2.45
N GLY A 19 -7.14 -5.66 -2.49
CA GLY A 19 -7.43 -6.97 -3.07
C GLY A 19 -7.44 -7.03 -4.61
N GLY A 20 -6.92 -6.00 -5.29
CA GLY A 20 -6.96 -5.89 -6.75
C GLY A 20 -8.33 -5.50 -7.30
N LYS A 21 -8.47 -5.46 -8.63
CA LYS A 21 -9.64 -4.87 -9.33
C LYS A 21 -10.99 -5.53 -9.02
N GLU A 22 -10.99 -6.77 -8.55
CA GLU A 22 -12.22 -7.49 -8.15
C GLU A 22 -12.65 -7.20 -6.70
N ASP A 23 -11.82 -6.51 -5.92
CA ASP A 23 -12.21 -6.02 -4.60
C ASP A 23 -13.24 -4.89 -4.74
N ILE A 24 -14.38 -5.03 -4.07
CA ILE A 24 -15.44 -4.02 -4.02
C ILE A 24 -14.95 -2.66 -3.50
N ALA A 25 -13.86 -2.64 -2.73
CA ALA A 25 -13.24 -1.43 -2.21
C ALA A 25 -12.11 -0.87 -3.10
N TYR A 26 -11.74 -1.53 -4.20
CA TYR A 26 -10.60 -1.15 -5.04
C TYR A 26 -10.68 0.30 -5.53
N GLU A 27 -11.78 0.66 -6.20
CA GLU A 27 -11.96 2.01 -6.76
C GLU A 27 -11.94 3.08 -5.66
N ASN A 28 -12.53 2.81 -4.49
CA ASN A 28 -12.50 3.73 -3.36
C ASN A 28 -11.08 3.93 -2.79
N GLY A 29 -10.30 2.84 -2.68
CA GLY A 29 -8.92 2.89 -2.20
C GLY A 29 -7.98 3.60 -3.18
N MET A 30 -8.12 3.32 -4.48
CA MET A 30 -7.36 4.00 -5.53
C MET A 30 -7.71 5.49 -5.62
N ASP A 31 -8.99 5.84 -5.50
CA ASP A 31 -9.47 7.23 -5.45
C ASP A 31 -8.85 8.01 -4.28
N ASP A 32 -8.78 7.41 -3.09
CA ASP A 32 -8.15 8.03 -1.93
C ASP A 32 -6.64 8.18 -2.10
N PHE A 33 -5.98 7.13 -2.62
CA PHE A 33 -4.56 7.18 -2.95
C PHE A 33 -4.23 8.32 -3.93
N HIS A 34 -5.00 8.47 -5.01
CA HIS A 34 -4.77 9.53 -6.01
C HIS A 34 -5.03 10.95 -5.48
N LYS A 35 -5.87 11.09 -4.44
CA LYS A 35 -6.10 12.37 -3.76
C LYS A 35 -4.97 12.75 -2.78
N ILE A 36 -4.13 11.81 -2.37
CA ILE A 36 -3.00 12.07 -1.48
C ILE A 36 -1.74 12.39 -2.30
N ASN A 37 -1.43 13.68 -2.42
CA ASN A 37 -0.27 14.17 -3.18
C ASN A 37 0.73 14.99 -2.33
N HIS A 38 0.43 15.21 -1.05
CA HIS A 38 1.23 16.04 -0.14
C HIS A 38 2.16 15.24 0.79
N VAL A 39 1.88 13.96 1.03
CA VAL A 39 2.74 13.02 1.79
C VAL A 39 3.12 11.80 0.95
N PRO A 40 4.19 11.06 1.27
CA PRO A 40 4.53 9.82 0.57
C PRO A 40 3.39 8.81 0.65
N ALA A 41 2.90 8.35 -0.51
CA ALA A 41 1.86 7.33 -0.56
C ALA A 41 2.20 6.26 -1.61
N CYS A 42 1.75 5.03 -1.36
CA CYS A 42 1.70 3.97 -2.36
C CYS A 42 0.43 3.13 -2.24
N ALA A 43 0.01 2.56 -3.36
CA ALA A 43 -1.05 1.55 -3.44
C ALA A 43 -0.44 0.21 -3.87
N ALA A 44 -0.47 -0.78 -2.99
CA ALA A 44 -0.02 -2.14 -3.20
C ALA A 44 -1.23 -3.04 -3.46
N ASN A 45 -1.28 -3.69 -4.62
CA ASN A 45 -2.43 -4.47 -5.07
C ASN A 45 -2.05 -5.92 -5.29
N TYR A 46 -2.88 -6.84 -4.81
CA TYR A 46 -2.75 -8.28 -5.01
C TYR A 46 -4.14 -8.89 -5.23
N PRO A 47 -4.38 -9.69 -6.29
CA PRO A 47 -5.72 -10.03 -6.78
C PRO A 47 -6.40 -11.13 -5.95
N VAL A 48 -6.86 -10.79 -4.75
CA VAL A 48 -7.50 -11.71 -3.79
C VAL A 48 -8.89 -11.25 -3.33
N GLY A 49 -9.37 -10.13 -3.87
CA GLY A 49 -10.65 -9.54 -3.51
C GLY A 49 -10.70 -9.02 -2.07
N HIS A 50 -11.91 -8.68 -1.63
CA HIS A 50 -12.14 -7.93 -0.39
C HIS A 50 -11.65 -8.64 0.89
N GLY A 51 -11.70 -9.98 0.91
CA GLY A 51 -11.28 -10.76 2.07
C GLY A 51 -9.77 -10.76 2.32
N GLY A 52 -8.98 -10.31 1.35
CA GLY A 52 -7.51 -10.33 1.42
C GLY A 52 -6.97 -11.75 1.61
N THR A 53 -5.76 -11.85 2.16
CA THR A 53 -5.12 -13.14 2.46
C THR A 53 -5.24 -13.58 3.93
N TYR A 54 -6.05 -12.88 4.75
CA TYR A 54 -6.10 -13.07 6.20
C TYR A 54 -6.55 -14.45 6.68
N ARG A 55 -7.25 -15.22 5.82
CA ARG A 55 -7.66 -16.60 6.11
C ARG A 55 -6.52 -17.63 5.96
N GLN A 56 -5.39 -17.21 5.41
CA GLN A 56 -4.21 -18.06 5.24
C GLN A 56 -3.38 -18.06 6.53
N PRO A 57 -2.56 -19.09 6.78
CA PRO A 57 -1.62 -19.09 7.89
C PRO A 57 -0.79 -17.80 7.93
N HIS A 58 -0.69 -17.19 9.11
CA HIS A 58 0.02 -15.92 9.33
C HIS A 58 -0.47 -14.74 8.48
N GLY A 59 -1.69 -14.81 7.94
CA GLY A 59 -2.30 -13.75 7.13
C GLY A 59 -1.82 -13.68 5.68
N GLY A 60 -1.00 -14.63 5.22
CA GLY A 60 -0.58 -14.76 3.83
C GLY A 60 0.22 -13.57 3.27
N GLU A 61 0.09 -13.32 1.97
CA GLU A 61 0.87 -12.31 1.24
C GLU A 61 0.72 -10.88 1.78
N PHE A 62 -0.46 -10.49 2.27
CA PHE A 62 -0.67 -9.14 2.83
C PHE A 62 0.22 -8.88 4.05
N THR A 63 0.52 -9.91 4.86
CA THR A 63 1.39 -9.78 6.02
C THR A 63 2.81 -9.37 5.62
N VAL A 64 3.33 -9.89 4.51
CA VAL A 64 4.68 -9.56 4.03
C VAL A 64 4.79 -8.06 3.74
N VAL A 65 3.80 -7.51 3.03
CA VAL A 65 3.74 -6.08 2.68
C VAL A 65 3.50 -5.22 3.92
N ALA A 66 2.56 -5.62 4.78
CA ALA A 66 2.24 -4.88 6.00
C ALA A 66 3.43 -4.80 6.97
N LEU A 67 4.14 -5.91 7.20
CA LEU A 67 5.31 -5.94 8.07
C LEU A 67 6.46 -5.12 7.50
N ALA A 68 6.76 -5.25 6.20
CA ALA A 68 7.80 -4.43 5.57
C ALA A 68 7.50 -2.93 5.69
N TRP A 69 6.23 -2.53 5.58
CA TRP A 69 5.83 -1.14 5.77
C TRP A 69 6.07 -0.68 7.22
N LEU A 70 5.63 -1.46 8.20
CA LEU A 70 5.77 -1.12 9.62
C LEU A 70 7.23 -1.12 10.07
N ASP A 71 8.03 -2.10 9.65
CA ASP A 71 9.47 -2.14 9.94
C ASP A 71 10.19 -0.93 9.36
N TRP A 72 9.82 -0.51 8.15
CA TRP A 72 10.38 0.71 7.58
C TRP A 72 9.92 1.96 8.33
N GLN A 73 8.61 2.18 8.47
CA GLN A 73 8.08 3.44 8.99
C GLN A 73 8.29 3.62 10.49
N LEU A 74 8.22 2.54 11.28
CA LEU A 74 8.29 2.60 12.74
C LEU A 74 9.67 2.27 13.29
N LYS A 75 10.45 1.42 12.59
CA LYS A 75 11.79 1.01 13.04
C LYS A 75 12.92 1.60 12.21
N GLY A 76 12.61 2.32 11.12
CA GLY A 76 13.61 2.92 10.24
C GLY A 76 14.37 1.90 9.39
N ASP A 77 13.84 0.69 9.19
CA ASP A 77 14.51 -0.37 8.45
C ASP A 77 14.67 0.01 6.96
N LYS A 78 15.92 0.28 6.56
CA LYS A 78 16.29 0.67 5.19
C LYS A 78 16.23 -0.50 4.20
N GLN A 79 16.33 -1.74 4.66
CA GLN A 79 16.14 -2.92 3.81
C GLN A 79 14.65 -3.09 3.51
N ALA A 80 13.79 -2.99 4.52
CA ALA A 80 12.35 -3.02 4.35
C ALA A 80 11.85 -1.90 3.41
N ALA A 81 12.45 -0.71 3.48
CA ALA A 81 12.15 0.40 2.58
C ALA A 81 12.30 0.05 1.07
N LYS A 82 13.21 -0.87 0.72
CA LYS A 82 13.41 -1.30 -0.69
C LYS A 82 12.19 -2.01 -1.28
N MET A 83 11.28 -2.49 -0.43
CA MET A 83 9.98 -3.03 -0.85
C MET A 83 9.18 -1.98 -1.65
N PHE A 84 9.27 -0.70 -1.27
CA PHE A 84 8.42 0.37 -1.79
C PHE A 84 9.19 1.46 -2.55
N LYS A 85 10.47 1.69 -2.25
CA LYS A 85 11.24 2.81 -2.80
C LYS A 85 11.96 2.47 -4.11
N GLY A 86 12.38 3.52 -4.84
CA GLY A 86 13.19 3.40 -6.05
C GLY A 86 12.39 3.24 -7.34
N LYS A 87 13.11 3.19 -8.47
CA LYS A 87 12.53 3.07 -9.82
C LYS A 87 11.91 1.70 -10.10
N ALA A 88 12.44 0.65 -9.48
CA ALA A 88 11.93 -0.72 -9.56
C ALA A 88 11.85 -1.32 -8.14
N PRO A 89 10.81 -0.94 -7.36
CA PRO A 89 10.60 -1.45 -6.00
C PRO A 89 10.58 -2.98 -5.98
N LEU A 90 11.06 -3.60 -4.90
CA LEU A 90 11.06 -5.07 -4.83
C LEU A 90 9.65 -5.65 -4.93
N LEU A 91 8.62 -4.93 -4.47
CA LEU A 91 7.23 -5.38 -4.58
C LEU A 91 6.77 -5.54 -6.03
N SER A 92 7.23 -4.69 -6.95
CA SER A 92 6.85 -4.80 -8.38
C SER A 92 7.46 -6.01 -9.08
N LYS A 93 8.38 -6.72 -8.41
CA LYS A 93 9.01 -7.96 -8.90
C LYS A 93 8.46 -9.20 -8.18
N ARG A 94 7.65 -9.02 -7.14
CA ARG A 94 7.01 -10.11 -6.40
C ARG A 94 5.77 -10.55 -7.18
N GLU A 95 5.62 -11.86 -7.33
CA GLU A 95 4.54 -12.44 -8.13
C GLU A 95 3.16 -11.98 -7.66
N GLY A 96 2.28 -11.65 -8.61
CA GLY A 96 0.91 -11.21 -8.37
C GLY A 96 0.76 -9.79 -7.81
N TRP A 97 1.85 -9.14 -7.37
CA TRP A 97 1.79 -7.79 -6.82
C TRP A 97 1.98 -6.72 -7.89
N THR A 98 1.19 -5.66 -7.78
CA THR A 98 1.46 -4.39 -8.45
C THR A 98 1.56 -3.27 -7.43
N ILE A 99 2.33 -2.22 -7.77
CA ILE A 99 2.51 -1.06 -6.90
C ILE A 99 2.41 0.22 -7.71
N GLU A 100 1.60 1.16 -7.23
CA GLU A 100 1.57 2.55 -7.69
C GLU A 100 2.10 3.45 -6.57
N LYS A 101 2.79 4.53 -6.94
CA LYS A 101 3.44 5.45 -6.01
C LYS A 101 3.21 6.88 -6.45
N ASN A 102 2.95 7.76 -5.49
CA ASN A 102 2.89 9.18 -5.80
C ASN A 102 4.30 9.79 -5.88
N GLU A 103 4.39 11.03 -6.34
CA GLU A 103 5.67 11.74 -6.54
C GLU A 103 6.47 11.96 -5.25
N LYS A 104 5.79 11.95 -4.08
CA LYS A 104 6.43 12.10 -2.78
C LYS A 104 7.15 10.81 -2.33
N MET A 105 6.83 9.67 -2.94
CA MET A 105 7.41 8.36 -2.63
C MET A 105 8.63 8.03 -3.52
N LYS A 106 9.78 8.61 -3.16
CA LYS A 106 11.08 8.41 -3.83
C LYS A 106 11.66 7.02 -3.57
#